data_AF-A0A8T2M5G3-F1
#
_entry.id   AF-A0A8T2M5G3-F1
#
_cell.length_a   1.000
_cell.length_b   1.000
_cell.length_c   1.000
_cell.angle_alpha   90.00
_cell.angle_beta   90.00
_cell.angle_gamma   90.00
#
_symmetry.space_group_name_H-M   'P 1'
#
loop_
_entity.id
_entity.type
_entity.pdbx_description
1 polymer ?
#
loop_
_entity_poly.entity_id
_entity_poly.type
_entity_poly.pdbx_seq_one_letter_code
_entity_poly.pdbx_strand_id
1 'polypeptide(L)'
;MLQLQHTKTFTTTLLSRVDSKCRQQVIKSACVGLRRARSSGSPAHPERTSCFCSDSPAAEPSRVQTGYQRRPEPELLSPTAPSAAPQPRSHCLMKEESAVEVPQPLSSGPSAFIPAQVILDEGPRQEVMTDTLLSVSHADHIATIMGLHPAYLGCFLRTQNALLQPDGPLPLPWRHYIIIMASARHQCSYLVKLHSSAFQLAGGDESWLRGLHCAPPKIQRLQTLNKLLAHRPWLITQEHIQELVCPGADPRWSLAELIQAVVLMSHAHSLASFIWGCGIHPEPDSTAEQHPPSASPAERLAQPPPPQREDPNRQEWTEAVNEVQLLMEKMMLVQQQEEEFTPEEMVTRFERERTESILEPAEVVRAALPDSISRFVQDPDFIYQDFSPRGEQSPPTMRAQDYSWEDHGFSLMNRLYGEMAQLLDEKFQVVCALTYHTMAMHTHVDTSTLRKALWNYIHCIYGIRHDDYDYGEVNQLLERSLKVFVKTAACHPEKTTLRMYSSFWRQFLHSEKVHVNLLLMEARLQAALLYALRAITRYMT
;
A
#
# COMPACT_ATOMS: atom_id res chain seq x y z
N MET A 1 51.71 -7.79 20.40
CA MET A 1 51.50 -6.34 20.65
C MET A 1 52.07 -5.56 19.47
N LEU A 2 51.50 -4.39 19.16
CA LEU A 2 51.65 -3.61 17.92
C LEU A 2 50.91 -4.19 16.69
N GLN A 3 50.42 -3.27 15.85
CA GLN A 3 49.66 -3.44 14.58
C GLN A 3 48.24 -4.04 14.63
N LEU A 4 47.29 -3.39 15.33
CA LEU A 4 45.85 -3.59 15.03
C LEU A 4 44.92 -2.43 15.52
N GLN A 5 45.35 -1.17 15.40
CA GLN A 5 44.57 -0.02 15.92
C GLN A 5 44.43 1.23 15.02
N HIS A 6 44.93 1.22 13.77
CA HIS A 6 44.96 2.46 12.95
C HIS A 6 43.90 2.59 11.83
N THR A 7 42.96 1.64 11.69
CA THR A 7 41.98 1.60 10.59
C THR A 7 40.52 1.84 10.99
N LYS A 8 40.24 2.29 12.23
CA LYS A 8 38.86 2.55 12.72
C LYS A 8 38.52 4.02 13.02
N THR A 9 39.40 4.97 12.70
CA THR A 9 39.21 6.40 13.09
C THR A 9 39.08 7.37 11.91
N PHE A 10 39.20 6.89 10.66
CA PHE A 10 39.19 7.76 9.47
C PHE A 10 37.85 7.79 8.72
N THR A 11 37.05 6.73 8.78
CA THR A 11 35.74 6.64 8.09
C THR A 11 34.61 7.39 8.81
N THR A 12 34.62 7.46 10.14
CA THR A 12 33.55 8.11 10.93
C THR A 12 33.59 9.65 10.89
N THR A 13 34.73 10.23 10.51
CA THR A 13 34.96 11.70 10.52
C THR A 13 34.64 12.38 9.18
N LEU A 14 34.47 11.59 8.11
CA LEU A 14 34.09 12.09 6.77
C LEU A 14 32.56 12.16 6.59
N LEU A 15 31.84 11.10 6.97
CA LEU A 15 30.37 11.06 6.87
C LEU A 15 29.68 12.15 7.71
N SER A 16 30.21 12.47 8.90
CA SER A 16 29.69 13.54 9.76
C SER A 16 29.99 14.98 9.27
N ARG A 17 30.92 15.14 8.31
CA ARG A 17 31.30 16.45 7.74
C ARG A 17 30.60 16.80 6.44
N VAL A 18 30.00 15.83 5.75
CA VAL A 18 29.17 16.07 4.55
C VAL A 18 27.76 16.53 4.96
N ASP A 19 27.14 15.87 5.93
CA ASP A 19 25.76 16.14 6.39
C ASP A 19 25.62 17.52 7.09
N SER A 20 26.60 17.92 7.91
CA SER A 20 26.55 19.20 8.64
C SER A 20 26.67 20.45 7.75
N LYS A 21 27.35 20.37 6.60
CA LYS A 21 27.43 21.48 5.65
C LYS A 21 26.15 21.67 4.84
N CYS A 22 25.43 20.59 4.52
CA CYS A 22 24.16 20.70 3.80
C CYS A 22 23.08 21.37 4.69
N ARG A 23 22.97 20.94 5.96
CA ARG A 23 22.00 21.52 6.92
C ARG A 23 22.24 23.00 7.27
N GLN A 24 23.50 23.47 7.27
CA GLN A 24 23.80 24.88 7.62
C GLN A 24 23.56 25.89 6.49
N GLN A 25 23.41 25.44 5.24
CA GLN A 25 23.11 26.35 4.12
C GLN A 25 21.61 26.69 4.05
N VAL A 26 20.73 25.74 4.37
CA VAL A 26 19.26 25.91 4.34
C VAL A 26 18.77 26.88 5.44
N ILE A 27 19.36 26.83 6.64
CA ILE A 27 18.94 27.66 7.78
C ILE A 27 19.31 29.15 7.61
N LYS A 28 20.28 29.49 6.74
CA LYS A 28 20.69 30.90 6.53
C LYS A 28 19.80 31.70 5.59
N SER A 29 19.09 31.06 4.65
CA SER A 29 18.14 31.77 3.76
C SER A 29 16.84 32.18 4.47
N ALA A 30 16.41 31.42 5.48
CA ALA A 30 15.17 31.72 6.23
C ALA A 30 15.24 32.98 7.12
N CYS A 31 16.45 33.43 7.51
CA CYS A 31 16.62 34.53 8.47
C CYS A 31 16.75 35.94 7.84
N VAL A 32 16.78 36.06 6.51
CA VAL A 32 16.93 37.38 5.84
C VAL A 32 15.58 38.00 5.45
N GLY A 33 14.51 37.19 5.31
CA GLY A 33 13.17 37.66 4.90
C GLY A 33 12.35 38.41 5.96
N LEU A 34 12.73 38.35 7.24
CA LEU A 34 11.90 38.83 8.37
C LEU A 34 12.41 40.11 9.07
N ARG A 35 13.29 40.88 8.42
CA ARG A 35 13.76 42.20 8.93
C ARG A 35 13.47 43.36 7.99
N ARG A 36 12.23 43.51 7.52
CA ARG A 36 11.80 44.72 6.79
C ARG A 36 10.32 45.10 6.92
N ALA A 37 9.72 44.91 8.10
CA ALA A 37 8.40 45.46 8.43
C ALA A 37 8.23 45.69 9.95
N ARG A 38 8.75 46.82 10.46
CA ARG A 38 8.34 47.50 11.73
C ARG A 38 9.23 48.72 12.01
N SER A 39 8.77 49.90 11.58
CA SER A 39 9.24 51.20 12.08
C SER A 39 8.13 52.24 11.89
N SER A 40 7.95 53.11 12.90
CA SER A 40 6.75 53.93 13.18
C SER A 40 5.55 53.15 13.76
N GLY A 41 4.86 53.60 14.81
CA GLY A 41 5.14 54.76 15.69
C GLY A 41 3.95 55.10 16.60
N SER A 42 4.03 54.74 17.89
CA SER A 42 3.08 55.10 18.96
C SER A 42 3.14 56.63 19.29
N PRO A 43 2.38 57.22 20.26
CA PRO A 43 1.49 56.61 21.28
C PRO A 43 0.18 57.38 21.64
N ALA A 44 -0.66 56.81 22.53
CA ALA A 44 -1.09 57.40 23.83
C ALA A 44 -2.50 56.97 24.33
N HIS A 45 -2.57 56.80 25.65
CA HIS A 45 -3.69 56.42 26.54
C HIS A 45 -4.59 57.62 26.96
N PRO A 46 -5.54 57.50 27.93
CA PRO A 46 -6.53 56.44 28.25
C PRO A 46 -7.94 57.01 28.51
N GLU A 47 -8.96 56.18 28.83
CA GLU A 47 -9.97 56.57 29.84
C GLU A 47 -10.74 55.39 30.47
N ARG A 48 -11.41 55.64 31.61
CA ARG A 48 -12.11 54.66 32.48
C ARG A 48 -13.58 55.06 32.68
N THR A 49 -14.49 54.08 32.83
CA THR A 49 -15.70 54.02 33.71
C THR A 49 -16.43 52.70 33.34
N SER A 50 -16.78 51.72 34.20
CA SER A 50 -17.59 51.66 35.44
C SER A 50 -19.00 52.25 35.26
N CYS A 51 -20.11 51.49 35.16
CA CYS A 51 -20.81 50.70 36.19
C CYS A 51 -22.07 50.01 35.52
N PHE A 52 -22.87 49.06 36.07
CA PHE A 52 -22.92 48.34 37.36
C PHE A 52 -23.66 46.97 37.24
N CYS A 53 -24.27 46.49 38.33
CA CYS A 53 -25.11 45.29 38.55
C CYS A 53 -26.44 45.23 37.73
N SER A 54 -27.23 44.14 37.69
CA SER A 54 -27.39 42.96 38.59
C SER A 54 -27.86 41.70 37.78
N ASP A 55 -28.18 40.50 38.30
CA ASP A 55 -28.29 39.94 39.67
C ASP A 55 -28.17 38.37 39.68
N SER A 56 -28.53 37.69 40.78
CA SER A 56 -28.85 36.24 40.89
C SER A 56 -29.94 36.01 41.95
N PRO A 57 -30.68 34.87 41.99
CA PRO A 57 -30.28 33.71 42.83
C PRO A 57 -30.58 32.33 42.16
N ALA A 58 -29.78 31.28 42.30
CA ALA A 58 -29.42 30.47 43.47
C ALA A 58 -30.53 29.51 44.00
N ALA A 59 -30.34 28.18 43.81
CA ALA A 59 -30.93 27.10 44.64
C ALA A 59 -30.29 25.71 44.34
N GLU A 60 -29.30 25.34 45.15
CA GLU A 60 -29.03 23.94 45.58
C GLU A 60 -29.53 23.82 47.06
N PRO A 61 -29.45 22.68 47.80
CA PRO A 61 -28.86 21.37 47.51
C PRO A 61 -29.77 20.17 47.90
N SER A 62 -29.27 18.93 47.72
CA SER A 62 -29.47 17.86 48.72
C SER A 62 -28.43 16.75 48.63
N ARG A 63 -28.03 16.23 49.79
CA ARG A 63 -26.85 15.39 50.02
C ARG A 63 -27.24 14.25 50.95
N VAL A 64 -26.98 13.00 50.59
CA VAL A 64 -27.02 11.86 51.52
C VAL A 64 -25.76 11.02 51.35
N GLN A 65 -25.17 10.62 52.47
CA GLN A 65 -23.92 9.86 52.56
C GLN A 65 -24.17 8.40 53.00
N THR A 66 -23.08 7.64 53.04
CA THR A 66 -22.84 6.37 53.75
C THR A 66 -23.22 5.07 53.01
N GLY A 67 -22.43 3.99 53.12
CA GLY A 67 -21.29 3.79 54.03
C GLY A 67 -20.29 2.69 53.63
N TYR A 68 -19.22 2.60 54.43
CA TYR A 68 -18.16 1.58 54.40
C TYR A 68 -18.67 0.19 54.84
N GLN A 69 -18.06 -0.89 54.33
CA GLN A 69 -17.30 -1.94 55.07
C GLN A 69 -17.05 -3.18 54.17
N ARG A 70 -15.78 -3.52 53.88
CA ARG A 70 -14.93 -4.61 54.46
C ARG A 70 -15.14 -6.03 53.88
N ARG A 71 -14.02 -6.68 53.51
CA ARG A 71 -13.87 -8.14 53.34
C ARG A 71 -14.09 -8.87 54.69
N PRO A 72 -14.29 -10.21 54.68
CA PRO A 72 -13.12 -11.09 54.90
C PRO A 72 -13.13 -12.41 54.10
N GLU A 73 -11.94 -13.00 53.89
CA GLU A 73 -11.73 -14.47 53.74
C GLU A 73 -11.71 -15.10 55.16
N PRO A 74 -11.90 -16.44 55.35
CA PRO A 74 -10.71 -17.31 55.34
C PRO A 74 -10.91 -18.80 54.93
N GLU A 75 -9.83 -19.36 54.36
CA GLU A 75 -9.15 -20.65 54.65
C GLU A 75 -9.83 -22.02 54.83
N LEU A 76 -9.21 -23.01 54.16
CA LEU A 76 -8.88 -24.41 54.53
C LEU A 76 -9.92 -25.35 55.20
N LEU A 77 -10.02 -26.58 54.65
CA LEU A 77 -9.62 -27.83 55.36
C LEU A 77 -9.71 -29.09 54.47
N SER A 78 -8.55 -29.72 54.24
CA SER A 78 -8.34 -31.17 54.01
C SER A 78 -7.77 -31.77 55.32
N PRO A 79 -7.68 -33.10 55.60
CA PRO A 79 -7.51 -34.20 54.63
C PRO A 79 -8.17 -35.57 55.01
N THR A 80 -8.02 -36.60 54.14
CA THR A 80 -7.65 -37.99 54.54
C THR A 80 -7.34 -38.90 53.34
N ALA A 81 -6.44 -39.87 53.55
CA ALA A 81 -6.04 -40.99 52.70
C ALA A 81 -5.81 -42.21 53.65
N PRO A 82 -5.31 -43.42 53.26
CA PRO A 82 -4.77 -43.89 51.96
C PRO A 82 -5.17 -45.36 51.58
N SER A 83 -4.33 -46.05 50.79
CA SER A 83 -4.29 -47.51 50.46
C SER A 83 -4.88 -47.89 49.08
N ALA A 84 -4.25 -48.71 48.21
CA ALA A 84 -2.94 -49.39 48.22
C ALA A 84 -2.41 -49.62 46.77
N ALA A 85 -1.11 -49.91 46.61
CA ALA A 85 -0.54 -50.43 45.36
C ALA A 85 -0.68 -51.96 45.25
N PRO A 86 -0.59 -52.55 44.05
CA PRO A 86 0.69 -53.19 43.70
C PRO A 86 1.11 -53.11 42.21
N GLN A 87 2.42 -53.23 41.98
CA GLN A 87 3.10 -53.64 40.74
C GLN A 87 3.84 -54.97 40.99
N PRO A 88 4.53 -55.61 40.02
CA PRO A 88 4.43 -55.55 38.55
C PRO A 88 4.23 -56.94 37.90
N ARG A 89 3.83 -56.99 36.62
CA ARG A 89 4.27 -58.07 35.71
C ARG A 89 4.53 -57.55 34.29
N SER A 90 5.68 -57.96 33.75
CA SER A 90 6.17 -57.65 32.42
C SER A 90 5.43 -58.45 31.35
N HIS A 91 5.12 -57.81 30.22
CA HIS A 91 5.12 -58.47 28.92
C HIS A 91 5.45 -57.45 27.82
N CYS A 92 6.49 -57.76 27.04
CA CYS A 92 6.89 -56.95 25.90
C CYS A 92 6.00 -57.29 24.71
N LEU A 93 5.34 -56.28 24.13
CA LEU A 93 4.69 -56.35 22.82
C LEU A 93 5.03 -55.06 22.08
N MET A 94 5.83 -55.20 21.02
CA MET A 94 6.04 -54.13 20.04
C MET A 94 4.68 -53.74 19.46
N LYS A 95 4.38 -52.44 19.40
CA LYS A 95 3.21 -51.93 18.70
C LYS A 95 3.65 -50.78 17.81
N GLU A 96 3.21 -50.83 16.56
CA GLU A 96 3.69 -49.97 15.47
C GLU A 96 3.53 -48.49 15.79
N GLU A 97 4.50 -47.70 15.32
CA GLU A 97 4.38 -46.23 15.29
C GLU A 97 3.15 -45.88 14.46
N SER A 98 2.14 -45.27 15.10
CA SER A 98 1.01 -44.70 14.39
C SER A 98 1.53 -43.59 13.49
N ALA A 99 1.49 -43.82 12.17
CA ALA A 99 1.86 -42.81 11.19
C ALA A 99 1.12 -41.51 11.49
N VAL A 100 1.89 -40.43 11.68
CA VAL A 100 1.34 -39.09 11.76
C VAL A 100 0.63 -38.83 10.43
N GLU A 101 -0.69 -38.65 10.46
CA GLU A 101 -1.44 -38.21 9.28
C GLU A 101 -0.94 -36.83 8.88
N VAL A 102 -0.03 -36.79 7.92
CA VAL A 102 0.39 -35.57 7.24
C VAL A 102 -0.87 -34.99 6.58
N PRO A 103 -1.32 -33.77 6.95
CA PRO A 103 -2.46 -33.16 6.29
C PRO A 103 -2.22 -33.09 4.79
N GLN A 104 -3.19 -33.54 3.99
CA GLN A 104 -3.11 -33.40 2.54
C GLN A 104 -2.89 -31.91 2.19
N PRO A 105 -1.96 -31.59 1.26
CA PRO A 105 -1.64 -30.20 0.98
C PRO A 105 -2.89 -29.48 0.44
N LEU A 106 -3.34 -28.47 1.17
CA LEU A 106 -4.41 -27.57 0.76
C LEU A 106 -4.06 -27.01 -0.62
N SER A 107 -4.90 -27.28 -1.61
CA SER A 107 -4.49 -27.38 -3.02
C SER A 107 -4.36 -26.03 -3.76
N SER A 108 -4.04 -24.96 -3.04
CA SER A 108 -3.85 -23.61 -3.55
C SER A 108 -3.02 -22.82 -2.54
N GLY A 109 -1.84 -22.35 -2.95
CA GLY A 109 -1.01 -21.48 -2.09
C GLY A 109 -1.59 -20.05 -1.97
N PRO A 110 -0.86 -19.11 -1.34
CA PRO A 110 -1.32 -17.73 -1.20
C PRO A 110 -1.38 -16.94 -2.52
N SER A 111 -0.77 -17.45 -3.60
CA SER A 111 -0.75 -16.82 -4.93
C SER A 111 -1.01 -17.84 -6.05
N ALA A 112 -1.79 -17.41 -7.04
CA ALA A 112 -2.02 -18.10 -8.31
C ALA A 112 -0.85 -17.96 -9.29
N PHE A 113 0.08 -17.03 -9.02
CA PHE A 113 1.21 -16.70 -9.89
C PHE A 113 2.56 -17.18 -9.35
N ILE A 114 2.66 -17.38 -8.04
CA ILE A 114 3.88 -17.78 -7.35
C ILE A 114 3.65 -19.14 -6.68
N PRO A 115 4.38 -20.20 -7.07
CA PRO A 115 4.22 -21.52 -6.46
C PRO A 115 4.53 -21.49 -4.96
N ALA A 116 3.74 -22.22 -4.16
CA ALA A 116 3.85 -22.20 -2.69
C ALA A 116 5.25 -22.56 -2.17
N GLN A 117 5.94 -23.50 -2.81
CA GLN A 117 7.31 -23.88 -2.47
C GLN A 117 8.31 -22.73 -2.68
N VAL A 118 8.14 -21.92 -3.73
CA VAL A 118 9.02 -20.77 -4.01
C VAL A 118 8.89 -19.70 -2.93
N ILE A 119 7.69 -19.51 -2.37
CA ILE A 119 7.46 -18.53 -1.30
C ILE A 119 8.13 -18.97 0.01
N LEU A 120 8.19 -20.28 0.26
CA LEU A 120 8.91 -20.85 1.41
C LEU A 120 10.44 -20.79 1.21
N ASP A 121 10.92 -20.98 -0.02
CA ASP A 121 12.36 -20.99 -0.34
C ASP A 121 12.97 -19.58 -0.49
N GLU A 122 12.26 -18.63 -1.12
CA GLU A 122 12.67 -17.22 -1.26
C GLU A 122 12.33 -16.36 -0.03
N GLY A 123 11.48 -16.86 0.87
CA GLY A 123 11.11 -16.17 2.10
C GLY A 123 12.23 -16.13 3.15
N PRO A 124 12.16 -15.22 4.14
CA PRO A 124 13.10 -15.19 5.25
C PRO A 124 13.00 -16.51 6.03
N ARG A 125 14.15 -17.19 6.21
CA ARG A 125 14.28 -18.44 7.00
C ARG A 125 14.02 -18.21 8.50
N GLN A 126 12.76 -18.00 8.87
CA GLN A 126 12.12 -18.12 10.19
C GLN A 126 12.78 -17.51 11.46
N GLU A 127 13.97 -16.92 11.39
CA GLU A 127 14.75 -16.41 12.54
C GLU A 127 14.46 -14.94 12.91
N VAL A 128 13.66 -14.22 12.10
CA VAL A 128 13.28 -12.81 12.37
C VAL A 128 11.77 -12.61 12.23
N MET A 129 10.98 -13.50 12.85
CA MET A 129 9.56 -13.24 13.12
C MET A 129 9.47 -12.55 14.49
N THR A 130 9.28 -11.23 14.53
CA THR A 130 9.10 -10.50 15.79
C THR A 130 7.71 -10.79 16.38
N ASP A 131 7.54 -10.79 17.70
CA ASP A 131 6.26 -11.11 18.36
C ASP A 131 5.07 -10.29 17.86
N THR A 132 5.30 -9.08 17.34
CA THR A 132 4.29 -8.23 16.69
C THR A 132 3.61 -8.90 15.50
N LEU A 133 4.31 -9.78 14.76
CA LEU A 133 3.75 -10.51 13.61
C LEU A 133 2.80 -11.63 14.03
N LEU A 134 2.94 -12.17 15.25
CA LEU A 134 2.09 -13.25 15.78
C LEU A 134 0.69 -12.78 16.22
N SER A 135 0.47 -11.46 16.28
CA SER A 135 -0.83 -10.86 16.61
C SER A 135 -1.73 -10.63 15.39
N VAL A 136 -1.16 -10.62 14.18
CA VAL A 136 -1.92 -10.71 12.93
C VAL A 136 -2.21 -12.19 12.70
N SER A 137 -3.48 -12.55 12.53
CA SER A 137 -3.93 -13.94 12.46
C SER A 137 -3.16 -14.74 11.40
N HIS A 138 -2.86 -16.01 11.73
CA HIS A 138 -1.99 -16.97 11.02
C HIS A 138 -2.28 -17.27 9.52
N ALA A 139 -3.18 -16.55 8.86
CA ALA A 139 -3.44 -16.61 7.43
C ALA A 139 -3.90 -15.23 6.90
N ASP A 140 -2.93 -14.41 6.48
CA ASP A 140 -3.16 -13.33 5.52
C ASP A 140 -2.18 -13.53 4.36
N HIS A 141 -2.72 -13.90 3.20
CA HIS A 141 -1.95 -14.09 1.98
C HIS A 141 -1.22 -12.80 1.54
N ILE A 142 -1.75 -11.61 1.85
CA ILE A 142 -1.08 -10.32 1.59
C ILE A 142 0.22 -10.26 2.41
N ALA A 143 0.13 -10.44 3.73
CA ALA A 143 1.30 -10.43 4.61
C ALA A 143 2.30 -11.52 4.23
N THR A 144 1.82 -12.68 3.79
CA THR A 144 2.67 -13.80 3.32
C THR A 144 3.48 -13.44 2.09
N ILE A 145 2.86 -12.86 1.04
CA ILE A 145 3.58 -12.46 -0.19
C ILE A 145 4.48 -11.24 0.07
N MET A 146 4.03 -10.26 0.86
CA MET A 146 4.89 -9.15 1.29
C MET A 146 6.04 -9.59 2.20
N GLY A 147 5.93 -10.76 2.84
CA GLY A 147 6.96 -11.38 3.67
C GLY A 147 8.26 -11.71 2.93
N LEU A 148 8.25 -11.77 1.59
CA LEU A 148 9.47 -11.83 0.77
C LEU A 148 10.34 -10.56 0.93
N HIS A 149 9.76 -9.45 1.40
CA HIS A 149 10.43 -8.18 1.66
C HIS A 149 10.16 -7.68 3.09
N PRO A 150 10.75 -8.32 4.13
CA PRO A 150 10.37 -8.05 5.52
C PRO A 150 10.61 -6.59 5.97
N ALA A 151 11.58 -5.90 5.39
CA ALA A 151 11.80 -4.47 5.62
C ALA A 151 10.59 -3.60 5.21
N TYR A 152 9.97 -3.93 4.07
CA TYR A 152 8.74 -3.27 3.60
C TYR A 152 7.50 -3.76 4.37
N LEU A 153 7.37 -5.07 4.61
CA LEU A 153 6.24 -5.62 5.40
C LEU A 153 6.12 -4.91 6.77
N GLY A 154 7.25 -4.61 7.42
CA GLY A 154 7.27 -3.90 8.69
C GLY A 154 6.60 -2.51 8.66
N CYS A 155 6.89 -1.67 7.66
CA CYS A 155 6.25 -0.35 7.55
C CYS A 155 4.83 -0.42 6.97
N PHE A 156 4.55 -1.40 6.10
CA PHE A 156 3.19 -1.70 5.63
C PHE A 156 2.25 -2.04 6.79
N LEU A 157 2.60 -3.01 7.64
CA LEU A 157 1.77 -3.41 8.78
C LEU A 157 1.58 -2.27 9.79
N ARG A 158 2.59 -1.45 10.06
CA ARG A 158 2.44 -0.23 10.88
C ARG A 158 1.40 0.72 10.28
N THR A 159 1.48 0.97 8.97
CA THR A 159 0.55 1.86 8.26
C THR A 159 -0.88 1.31 8.27
N GLN A 160 -1.06 0.03 7.96
CA GLN A 160 -2.37 -0.62 7.92
C GLN A 160 -3.03 -0.67 9.31
N ASN A 161 -2.25 -0.98 10.34
CA ASN A 161 -2.72 -0.92 11.73
C ASN A 161 -3.18 0.50 12.08
N ALA A 162 -2.36 1.53 11.84
CA ALA A 162 -2.72 2.92 12.14
C ALA A 162 -3.96 3.44 11.37
N LEU A 163 -4.19 2.99 10.12
CA LEU A 163 -5.41 3.30 9.38
C LEU A 163 -6.67 2.73 10.05
N LEU A 164 -6.53 1.55 10.68
CA LEU A 164 -7.63 0.74 11.21
C LEU A 164 -7.69 0.70 12.74
N GLN A 165 -6.93 1.54 13.44
CA GLN A 165 -7.11 1.71 14.90
C GLN A 165 -8.50 2.30 15.22
N PRO A 166 -9.10 1.99 16.37
CA PRO A 166 -10.42 2.52 16.75
C PRO A 166 -10.49 4.05 16.77
N ASP A 167 -9.43 4.70 17.27
CA ASP A 167 -9.33 6.15 17.40
C ASP A 167 -8.99 6.83 16.07
N GLY A 168 -9.49 8.06 15.87
CA GLY A 168 -9.23 8.87 14.68
C GLY A 168 -10.46 9.64 14.17
N PRO A 169 -10.33 10.42 13.07
CA PRO A 169 -11.41 11.27 12.55
C PRO A 169 -12.72 10.55 12.19
N LEU A 170 -12.64 9.32 11.68
CA LEU A 170 -13.79 8.51 11.27
C LEU A 170 -14.02 7.31 12.20
N PRO A 171 -15.28 6.92 12.48
CA PRO A 171 -15.59 5.67 13.17
C PRO A 171 -15.05 4.44 12.42
N LEU A 172 -14.57 3.42 13.14
CA LEU A 172 -13.94 2.24 12.53
C LEU A 172 -14.80 1.54 11.45
N PRO A 173 -16.13 1.32 11.63
CA PRO A 173 -16.96 0.76 10.56
C PRO A 173 -16.98 1.63 9.30
N TRP A 174 -16.96 2.96 9.44
CA TRP A 174 -16.97 3.86 8.29
C TRP A 174 -15.68 3.71 7.49
N ARG A 175 -14.53 3.46 8.14
CA ARG A 175 -13.27 3.20 7.46
C ARG A 175 -13.29 1.91 6.65
N HIS A 176 -13.78 0.82 7.24
CA HIS A 176 -13.95 -0.45 6.52
C HIS A 176 -14.89 -0.29 5.32
N TYR A 177 -16.02 0.41 5.47
CA TYR A 177 -16.95 0.62 4.38
C TYR A 177 -16.39 1.50 3.24
N ILE A 178 -15.59 2.52 3.57
CA ILE A 178 -14.84 3.31 2.57
C ILE A 178 -13.85 2.42 1.80
N ILE A 179 -13.18 1.49 2.47
CA ILE A 179 -12.31 0.51 1.79
C ILE A 179 -13.12 -0.42 0.88
N ILE A 180 -14.28 -0.94 1.31
CA ILE A 180 -15.18 -1.75 0.46
C ILE A 180 -15.51 -1.00 -0.85
N MET A 181 -15.94 0.26 -0.75
CA MET A 181 -16.28 1.10 -1.90
C MET A 181 -15.09 1.34 -2.84
N ALA A 182 -13.88 1.50 -2.30
CA ALA A 182 -12.66 1.72 -3.06
C ALA A 182 -12.20 0.44 -3.76
N SER A 183 -12.11 -0.67 -3.02
CA SER A 183 -11.74 -1.99 -3.57
C SER A 183 -12.70 -2.47 -4.65
N ALA A 184 -14.00 -2.13 -4.55
CA ALA A 184 -15.00 -2.43 -5.56
C ALA A 184 -14.74 -1.74 -6.91
N ARG A 185 -14.06 -0.57 -6.96
CA ARG A 185 -13.64 0.09 -8.22
C ARG A 185 -12.71 -0.77 -9.08
N HIS A 186 -11.99 -1.71 -8.46
CA HIS A 186 -11.05 -2.62 -9.10
C HIS A 186 -11.48 -4.09 -8.98
N GLN A 187 -12.78 -4.32 -8.76
CA GLN A 187 -13.37 -5.66 -8.67
C GLN A 187 -12.68 -6.57 -7.64
N CYS A 188 -12.01 -6.00 -6.64
CA CYS A 188 -11.12 -6.72 -5.74
C CYS A 188 -11.94 -7.44 -4.65
N SER A 189 -12.46 -8.62 -5.00
CA SER A 189 -13.30 -9.44 -4.12
C SER A 189 -12.60 -9.84 -2.82
N TYR A 190 -11.27 -9.95 -2.81
CA TYR A 190 -10.47 -10.20 -1.61
C TYR A 190 -10.73 -9.12 -0.55
N LEU A 191 -10.45 -7.85 -0.87
CA LEU A 191 -10.64 -6.73 0.05
C LEU A 191 -12.11 -6.45 0.34
N VAL A 192 -13.00 -6.60 -0.65
CA VAL A 192 -14.45 -6.45 -0.44
C VAL A 192 -14.96 -7.47 0.59
N LYS A 193 -14.57 -8.75 0.49
CA LYS A 193 -14.90 -9.78 1.50
C LYS A 193 -14.28 -9.43 2.86
N LEU A 194 -12.96 -9.25 2.92
CA LEU A 194 -12.20 -9.00 4.14
C LEU A 194 -12.78 -7.83 4.94
N HIS A 195 -13.04 -6.70 4.27
CA HIS A 195 -13.57 -5.52 4.93
C HIS A 195 -15.09 -5.55 5.15
N SER A 196 -15.85 -6.39 4.46
CA SER A 196 -17.26 -6.66 4.83
C SER A 196 -17.34 -7.38 6.18
N SER A 197 -16.52 -8.43 6.37
CA SER A 197 -16.42 -9.13 7.66
C SER A 197 -15.92 -8.20 8.77
N ALA A 198 -14.85 -7.43 8.50
CA ALA A 198 -14.32 -6.47 9.48
C ALA A 198 -15.32 -5.34 9.81
N PHE A 199 -16.11 -4.88 8.83
CA PHE A 199 -17.20 -3.91 9.04
C PHE A 199 -18.25 -4.43 10.03
N GLN A 200 -18.70 -5.68 9.87
CA GLN A 200 -19.65 -6.31 10.79
C GLN A 200 -19.04 -6.47 12.19
N LEU A 201 -17.80 -6.98 12.28
CA LEU A 201 -17.08 -7.15 13.56
C LEU A 201 -16.87 -5.82 14.30
N ALA A 202 -16.69 -4.71 13.57
CA ALA A 202 -16.58 -3.37 14.15
C ALA A 202 -17.93 -2.76 14.60
N GLY A 203 -19.05 -3.48 14.45
CA GLY A 203 -20.39 -2.98 14.78
C GLY A 203 -21.03 -2.11 13.69
N GLY A 204 -20.63 -2.29 12.43
CA GLY A 204 -21.26 -1.66 11.28
C GLY A 204 -22.69 -2.18 11.03
N ASP A 205 -23.58 -1.29 10.59
CA ASP A 205 -24.94 -1.66 10.21
C ASP A 205 -24.95 -2.47 8.91
N GLU A 206 -25.26 -3.76 9.02
CA GLU A 206 -25.34 -4.72 7.92
C GLU A 206 -26.22 -4.26 6.75
N SER A 207 -27.16 -3.35 7.02
CA SER A 207 -28.01 -2.76 5.99
C SER A 207 -27.19 -2.10 4.86
N TRP A 208 -26.00 -1.55 5.17
CA TRP A 208 -25.11 -0.92 4.19
C TRP A 208 -24.51 -1.94 3.22
N LEU A 209 -24.31 -3.20 3.64
CA LEU A 209 -23.74 -4.27 2.79
C LEU A 209 -24.71 -4.73 1.67
N ARG A 210 -25.95 -4.23 1.67
CA ARG A 210 -26.87 -4.34 0.53
C ARG A 210 -26.53 -3.39 -0.62
N GLY A 211 -25.65 -2.41 -0.39
CA GLY A 211 -25.09 -1.54 -1.43
C GLY A 211 -25.00 -0.08 -1.03
N LEU A 212 -24.30 0.71 -1.85
CA LEU A 212 -24.00 2.13 -1.63
C LEU A 212 -25.24 2.97 -1.27
N HIS A 213 -26.38 2.67 -1.91
CA HIS A 213 -27.66 3.35 -1.68
C HIS A 213 -28.23 3.16 -0.26
N CYS A 214 -27.80 2.14 0.50
CA CYS A 214 -28.18 1.92 1.89
C CYS A 214 -27.23 2.61 2.90
N ALA A 215 -26.04 3.06 2.48
CA ALA A 215 -25.12 3.78 3.35
C ALA A 215 -25.58 5.23 3.61
N PRO A 216 -25.11 5.92 4.66
CA PRO A 216 -25.50 7.30 4.96
C PRO A 216 -25.11 8.24 3.81
N PRO A 217 -25.89 9.33 3.56
CA PRO A 217 -25.56 10.30 2.50
C PRO A 217 -24.12 10.82 2.58
N LYS A 218 -23.55 10.96 3.79
CA LYS A 218 -22.15 11.39 3.99
C LYS A 218 -21.15 10.48 3.28
N ILE A 219 -21.34 9.17 3.39
CA ILE A 219 -20.55 8.14 2.73
C ILE A 219 -20.83 8.14 1.22
N GLN A 220 -22.10 8.21 0.80
CA GLN A 220 -22.48 8.20 -0.62
C GLN A 220 -21.80 9.33 -1.41
N ARG A 221 -21.67 10.52 -0.82
CA ARG A 221 -21.03 11.69 -1.45
C ARG A 221 -19.54 11.48 -1.79
N LEU A 222 -18.85 10.51 -1.19
CA LEU A 222 -17.47 10.17 -1.57
C LEU A 222 -17.36 9.52 -2.96
N GLN A 223 -18.45 9.00 -3.56
CA GLN A 223 -18.38 8.21 -4.81
C GLN A 223 -17.68 8.94 -5.97
N THR A 224 -17.88 10.25 -6.09
CA THR A 224 -17.23 11.08 -7.11
C THR A 224 -15.72 11.12 -6.90
N LEU A 225 -15.26 11.38 -5.67
CA LEU A 225 -13.83 11.42 -5.37
C LEU A 225 -13.21 10.01 -5.45
N ASN A 226 -13.95 8.97 -5.06
CA ASN A 226 -13.53 7.57 -5.13
C ASN A 226 -13.20 7.14 -6.57
N LYS A 227 -14.14 7.33 -7.52
CA LYS A 227 -13.91 6.94 -8.94
C LYS A 227 -12.80 7.76 -9.60
N LEU A 228 -12.63 9.03 -9.20
CA LEU A 228 -11.52 9.87 -9.67
C LEU A 228 -10.18 9.34 -9.14
N LEU A 229 -10.04 9.12 -7.82
CA LEU A 229 -8.83 8.56 -7.20
C LEU A 229 -8.45 7.19 -7.77
N ALA A 230 -9.43 6.33 -8.04
CA ALA A 230 -9.20 5.00 -8.61
C ALA A 230 -8.61 5.05 -10.02
N HIS A 231 -9.15 5.93 -10.89
CA HIS A 231 -9.00 5.77 -12.33
C HIS A 231 -8.38 6.97 -13.05
N ARG A 232 -8.65 8.20 -12.60
CA ARG A 232 -8.27 9.44 -13.29
C ARG A 232 -7.99 10.56 -12.27
N PRO A 233 -7.00 10.41 -11.37
CA PRO A 233 -6.81 11.31 -10.24
C PRO A 233 -6.44 12.75 -10.66
N TRP A 234 -5.87 12.92 -11.85
CA TRP A 234 -5.59 14.23 -12.45
C TRP A 234 -6.83 15.10 -12.71
N LEU A 235 -8.03 14.51 -12.76
CA LEU A 235 -9.31 15.23 -12.89
C LEU A 235 -9.83 15.76 -11.54
N ILE A 236 -9.15 15.49 -10.42
CA ILE A 236 -9.55 16.03 -9.11
C ILE A 236 -9.21 17.53 -9.05
N THR A 237 -10.22 18.34 -8.75
CA THR A 237 -10.14 19.80 -8.65
C THR A 237 -10.61 20.29 -7.28
N GLN A 238 -10.39 21.58 -7.00
CA GLN A 238 -10.82 22.20 -5.73
C GLN A 238 -12.36 22.16 -5.55
N GLU A 239 -13.14 22.18 -6.63
CA GLU A 239 -14.60 22.13 -6.60
C GLU A 239 -15.09 20.81 -6.01
N HIS A 240 -14.45 19.69 -6.38
CA HIS A 240 -14.71 18.37 -5.79
C HIS A 240 -14.44 18.33 -4.28
N ILE A 241 -13.47 19.13 -3.80
CA ILE A 241 -13.20 19.27 -2.36
C ILE A 241 -14.26 20.17 -1.71
N GLN A 242 -14.56 21.32 -2.34
CA GLN A 242 -15.55 22.29 -1.88
C GLN A 242 -16.93 21.66 -1.68
N GLU A 243 -17.40 20.82 -2.61
CA GLU A 243 -18.67 20.09 -2.47
C GLU A 243 -18.74 19.32 -1.14
N LEU A 244 -17.66 18.64 -0.74
CA LEU A 244 -17.62 17.81 0.46
C LEU A 244 -17.49 18.63 1.75
N VAL A 245 -16.68 19.70 1.75
CA VAL A 245 -16.27 20.39 2.99
C VAL A 245 -16.79 21.82 3.19
N CYS A 246 -17.53 22.39 2.22
CA CYS A 246 -18.07 23.74 2.35
C CYS A 246 -19.08 23.87 3.51
N PRO A 247 -19.24 25.05 4.13
CA PRO A 247 -20.16 25.24 5.25
C PRO A 247 -21.64 24.96 4.96
N GLY A 248 -22.07 25.03 3.70
CA GLY A 248 -23.43 24.70 3.26
C GLY A 248 -23.63 23.25 2.83
N ALA A 249 -22.62 22.39 2.93
CA ALA A 249 -22.75 20.97 2.64
C ALA A 249 -23.59 20.27 3.72
N ASP A 250 -24.65 19.55 3.32
CA ASP A 250 -25.36 18.63 4.20
C ASP A 250 -25.41 17.22 3.58
N PRO A 251 -24.86 16.19 4.24
CA PRO A 251 -23.95 16.26 5.38
C PRO A 251 -22.54 16.74 4.98
N ARG A 252 -21.89 17.45 5.91
CA ARG A 252 -20.56 18.04 5.75
C ARG A 252 -19.43 17.09 6.14
N TRP A 253 -18.35 17.11 5.39
CA TRP A 253 -17.04 16.54 5.77
C TRP A 253 -16.15 17.63 6.39
N SER A 254 -15.45 17.29 7.48
CA SER A 254 -14.29 18.06 7.93
C SER A 254 -13.06 17.71 7.07
N LEU A 255 -12.05 18.58 7.06
CA LEU A 255 -10.79 18.31 6.33
C LEU A 255 -10.04 17.09 6.88
N ALA A 256 -10.12 16.83 8.19
CA ALA A 256 -9.48 15.66 8.82
C ALA A 256 -10.16 14.35 8.42
N GLU A 257 -11.51 14.30 8.46
CA GLU A 257 -12.28 13.16 7.96
C GLU A 257 -12.04 12.93 6.47
N LEU A 258 -12.03 14.00 5.66
CA LEU A 258 -11.83 13.89 4.21
C LEU A 258 -10.43 13.37 3.88
N ILE A 259 -9.38 13.84 4.55
CA ILE A 259 -8.02 13.33 4.33
C ILE A 259 -7.90 11.87 4.75
N GLN A 260 -8.50 11.47 5.87
CA GLN A 260 -8.51 10.05 6.24
C GLN A 260 -9.24 9.21 5.18
N ALA A 261 -10.39 9.67 4.65
CA ALA A 261 -11.10 9.00 3.56
C ALA A 261 -10.27 8.93 2.26
N VAL A 262 -9.57 10.01 1.90
CA VAL A 262 -8.66 10.05 0.72
C VAL A 262 -7.54 9.03 0.85
N VAL A 263 -6.90 8.91 2.02
CA VAL A 263 -5.88 7.87 2.24
C VAL A 263 -6.48 6.47 2.19
N LEU A 264 -7.61 6.22 2.86
CA LEU A 264 -8.27 4.91 2.85
C LEU A 264 -8.62 4.46 1.44
N MET A 265 -9.22 5.34 0.62
CA MET A 265 -9.55 5.03 -0.77
C MET A 265 -8.28 4.77 -1.60
N SER A 266 -7.28 5.67 -1.52
CA SER A 266 -6.05 5.55 -2.31
C SER A 266 -5.24 4.30 -1.94
N HIS A 267 -5.17 3.98 -0.64
CA HIS A 267 -4.52 2.77 -0.12
C HIS A 267 -5.24 1.50 -0.58
N ALA A 268 -6.57 1.47 -0.54
CA ALA A 268 -7.36 0.35 -1.04
C ALA A 268 -7.21 0.14 -2.56
N HIS A 269 -7.14 1.22 -3.34
CA HIS A 269 -6.84 1.14 -4.78
C HIS A 269 -5.45 0.56 -5.04
N SER A 270 -4.43 1.08 -4.35
CA SER A 270 -3.06 0.60 -4.52
C SER A 270 -2.89 -0.85 -4.05
N LEU A 271 -3.54 -1.24 -2.95
CA LEU A 271 -3.50 -2.61 -2.45
C LEU A 271 -4.24 -3.58 -3.38
N ALA A 272 -5.31 -3.14 -4.06
CA ALA A 272 -5.93 -3.91 -5.13
C ALA A 272 -4.96 -4.15 -6.32
N SER A 273 -4.11 -3.18 -6.68
CA SER A 273 -3.03 -3.41 -7.67
C SER A 273 -2.06 -4.49 -7.21
N PHE A 274 -1.66 -4.51 -5.95
CA PHE A 274 -0.75 -5.54 -5.40
C PHE A 274 -1.41 -6.92 -5.40
N ILE A 275 -2.66 -7.04 -4.94
CA ILE A 275 -3.42 -8.30 -4.88
C ILE A 275 -3.56 -8.92 -6.28
N TRP A 276 -4.00 -8.15 -7.27
CA TRP A 276 -4.11 -8.63 -8.64
C TRP A 276 -2.75 -8.85 -9.31
N GLY A 277 -1.77 -7.99 -9.05
CA GLY A 277 -0.41 -8.04 -9.58
C GLY A 277 0.38 -9.27 -9.12
N CYS A 278 0.19 -9.66 -7.87
CA CYS A 278 0.76 -10.87 -7.27
C CYS A 278 -0.17 -12.10 -7.36
N GLY A 279 -1.36 -11.96 -7.97
CA GLY A 279 -2.33 -13.05 -8.16
C GLY A 279 -2.81 -13.68 -6.84
N ILE A 280 -3.01 -12.87 -5.79
CA ILE A 280 -3.31 -13.37 -4.44
C ILE A 280 -4.65 -14.09 -4.39
N HIS A 281 -4.66 -15.31 -3.82
CA HIS A 281 -5.88 -16.11 -3.67
C HIS A 281 -6.77 -15.56 -2.56
N PRO A 282 -8.11 -15.60 -2.70
CA PRO A 282 -9.03 -15.42 -1.57
C PRO A 282 -8.70 -16.37 -0.42
N GLU A 283 -8.76 -15.87 0.81
CA GLU A 283 -8.70 -16.72 2.01
C GLU A 283 -9.82 -17.78 1.98
N PRO A 284 -9.58 -19.01 2.46
CA PRO A 284 -10.63 -20.00 2.63
C PRO A 284 -11.63 -19.54 3.70
N ASP A 285 -12.92 -19.51 3.35
CA ASP A 285 -13.97 -19.03 4.26
C ASP A 285 -14.02 -19.96 5.51
N SER A 286 -13.64 -19.45 6.70
CA SER A 286 -13.57 -20.21 7.96
C SER A 286 -14.91 -20.74 8.51
N THR A 287 -15.98 -20.57 7.74
CA THR A 287 -17.36 -21.01 8.02
C THR A 287 -17.85 -22.10 7.05
N ALA A 288 -16.98 -22.60 6.18
CA ALA A 288 -17.26 -23.81 5.40
C ALA A 288 -17.32 -25.02 6.33
N GLU A 289 -18.52 -25.32 6.85
CA GLU A 289 -18.80 -26.60 7.50
C GLU A 289 -18.34 -27.76 6.62
N GLN A 290 -17.80 -28.80 7.26
CA GLN A 290 -17.15 -29.94 6.62
C GLN A 290 -18.15 -30.82 5.85
N HIS A 291 -18.63 -30.35 4.71
CA HIS A 291 -19.27 -31.21 3.72
C HIS A 291 -18.19 -31.97 2.95
N PRO A 292 -18.08 -33.30 3.10
CA PRO A 292 -17.16 -34.08 2.28
C PRO A 292 -17.57 -33.93 0.81
N PRO A 293 -16.63 -33.76 -0.12
CA PRO A 293 -16.95 -33.60 -1.54
C PRO A 293 -17.68 -34.84 -2.03
N SER A 294 -18.90 -34.65 -2.55
CA SER A 294 -19.71 -35.73 -3.11
C SER A 294 -18.98 -36.35 -4.30
N ALA A 295 -18.57 -37.61 -4.15
CA ALA A 295 -17.79 -38.32 -5.17
C ALA A 295 -18.56 -38.39 -6.50
N SER A 296 -18.07 -37.67 -7.50
CA SER A 296 -18.48 -37.83 -8.89
C SER A 296 -17.65 -38.95 -9.53
N PRO A 297 -18.22 -39.88 -10.32
CA PRO A 297 -17.46 -41.03 -10.82
C PRO A 297 -16.37 -40.62 -11.81
N ALA A 298 -15.12 -40.94 -11.50
CA ALA A 298 -14.00 -40.77 -12.41
C ALA A 298 -13.96 -41.89 -13.46
N GLU A 299 -14.57 -41.68 -14.62
CA GLU A 299 -14.36 -42.55 -15.80
C GLU A 299 -13.13 -42.11 -16.60
N ARG A 300 -12.02 -42.74 -16.20
CA ARG A 300 -10.79 -43.03 -16.96
C ARG A 300 -10.88 -42.81 -18.49
N LEU A 301 -10.27 -41.72 -18.95
CA LEU A 301 -9.46 -41.74 -20.17
C LEU A 301 -8.01 -41.50 -19.78
N ALA A 302 -7.28 -42.58 -19.53
CA ALA A 302 -5.84 -42.53 -19.35
C ALA A 302 -5.19 -42.15 -20.68
N GLN A 303 -4.87 -40.88 -20.87
CA GLN A 303 -3.95 -40.47 -21.94
C GLN A 303 -2.57 -41.09 -21.63
N PRO A 304 -1.86 -41.64 -22.63
CA PRO A 304 -0.49 -42.09 -22.42
C PRO A 304 0.37 -40.90 -21.97
N PRO A 305 1.46 -41.13 -21.22
CA PRO A 305 2.36 -40.03 -20.86
C PRO A 305 2.83 -39.32 -22.13
N PRO A 306 2.94 -37.98 -22.12
CA PRO A 306 3.55 -37.28 -23.24
C PRO A 306 4.96 -37.88 -23.46
N PRO A 307 5.44 -37.99 -24.71
CA PRO A 307 6.80 -38.43 -24.94
C PRO A 307 7.74 -37.53 -24.13
N GLN A 308 8.77 -38.12 -23.54
CA GLN A 308 9.84 -37.37 -22.89
C GLN A 308 10.31 -36.31 -23.88
N ARG A 309 10.01 -35.04 -23.58
CA ARG A 309 10.48 -33.94 -24.40
C ARG A 309 11.99 -33.92 -24.27
N GLU A 310 12.67 -34.20 -25.36
CA GLU A 310 14.07 -33.82 -25.53
C GLU A 310 14.19 -32.35 -25.17
N ASP A 311 15.21 -32.06 -24.38
CA ASP A 311 15.45 -30.83 -23.61
C ASP A 311 15.02 -29.54 -24.35
N PRO A 312 13.83 -29.00 -24.08
CA PRO A 312 13.38 -27.79 -24.74
C PRO A 312 14.15 -26.60 -24.18
N ASN A 313 15.15 -26.21 -24.97
CA ASN A 313 15.57 -24.81 -25.12
C ASN A 313 16.69 -24.29 -24.21
N ARG A 314 17.84 -24.98 -24.25
CA ARG A 314 19.15 -24.39 -23.93
C ARG A 314 19.39 -23.04 -24.66
N GLN A 315 18.78 -22.83 -25.83
CA GLN A 315 18.90 -21.59 -26.60
C GLN A 315 18.08 -20.44 -26.00
N GLU A 316 16.77 -20.60 -25.72
CA GLU A 316 15.97 -19.59 -25.00
C GLU A 316 16.58 -19.25 -23.62
N TRP A 317 17.13 -20.22 -22.91
CA TRP A 317 17.81 -19.94 -21.63
C TRP A 317 19.07 -19.09 -21.84
N THR A 318 19.86 -19.37 -22.88
CA THR A 318 21.03 -18.55 -23.25
C THR A 318 20.61 -17.14 -23.69
N GLU A 319 19.56 -17.02 -24.50
CA GLU A 319 19.01 -15.73 -24.95
C GLU A 319 18.52 -14.89 -23.77
N ALA A 320 17.78 -15.48 -22.82
CA ALA A 320 17.27 -14.78 -21.66
C ALA A 320 18.34 -14.44 -20.60
N VAL A 321 19.42 -15.22 -20.49
CA VAL A 321 20.62 -14.84 -19.71
C VAL A 321 21.31 -13.62 -20.35
N ASN A 322 21.40 -13.59 -21.69
CA ASN A 322 21.94 -12.43 -22.41
C ASN A 322 21.05 -11.17 -22.24
N GLU A 323 19.72 -11.32 -22.14
CA GLU A 323 18.81 -10.19 -21.85
C GLU A 323 19.11 -9.53 -20.49
N VAL A 324 19.36 -10.32 -19.44
CA VAL A 324 19.73 -9.80 -18.11
C VAL A 324 21.08 -9.07 -18.17
N GLN A 325 22.08 -9.66 -18.82
CA GLN A 325 23.39 -9.01 -18.96
C GLN A 325 23.31 -7.71 -19.78
N LEU A 326 22.55 -7.70 -20.87
CA LEU A 326 22.31 -6.50 -21.68
C LEU A 326 21.60 -5.39 -20.87
N LEU A 327 20.67 -5.74 -19.99
CA LEU A 327 20.04 -4.79 -19.08
C LEU A 327 21.05 -4.20 -18.09
N MET A 328 21.93 -5.03 -17.50
CA MET A 328 23.01 -4.55 -16.62
C MET A 328 23.99 -3.63 -17.35
N GLU A 329 24.37 -3.94 -18.59
CA GLU A 329 25.21 -3.10 -19.43
C GLU A 329 24.55 -1.74 -19.72
N LYS A 330 23.26 -1.74 -20.08
CA LYS A 330 22.48 -0.50 -20.26
C LYS A 330 22.38 0.33 -18.97
N MET A 331 22.20 -0.30 -17.82
CA MET A 331 22.17 0.41 -16.53
C MET A 331 23.51 1.08 -16.24
N MET A 332 24.62 0.41 -16.49
CA MET A 332 25.96 1.02 -16.36
C MET A 332 26.15 2.19 -17.33
N LEU A 333 25.66 2.07 -18.58
CA LEU A 333 25.74 3.16 -19.56
C LEU A 333 24.92 4.38 -19.12
N VAL A 334 23.66 4.20 -18.68
CA VAL A 334 22.82 5.29 -18.16
C VAL A 334 23.45 5.93 -16.92
N GLN A 335 24.04 5.15 -16.01
CA GLN A 335 24.74 5.66 -14.82
C GLN A 335 26.02 6.46 -15.15
N GLN A 336 26.60 6.26 -16.34
CA GLN A 336 27.80 6.96 -16.82
C GLN A 336 27.45 8.10 -17.81
N GLN A 337 26.17 8.33 -18.11
CA GLN A 337 25.73 9.35 -19.06
C GLN A 337 25.72 10.73 -18.40
N GLU A 338 26.78 11.51 -18.61
CA GLU A 338 26.89 12.93 -18.22
C GLU A 338 26.21 13.90 -19.22
N GLU A 339 25.39 13.38 -20.13
CA GLU A 339 24.79 14.16 -21.23
C GLU A 339 23.56 14.96 -20.74
N GLU A 340 23.75 16.26 -20.50
CA GLU A 340 22.66 17.17 -20.13
C GLU A 340 21.76 17.51 -21.33
N PHE A 341 20.50 17.07 -21.28
CA PHE A 341 19.48 17.44 -22.26
C PHE A 341 18.81 18.77 -21.91
N THR A 342 18.38 19.52 -22.93
CA THR A 342 17.64 20.77 -22.72
C THR A 342 16.27 20.51 -22.09
N PRO A 343 15.71 21.48 -21.33
CA PRO A 343 14.37 21.34 -20.76
C PRO A 343 13.30 20.97 -21.81
N GLU A 344 13.39 21.54 -23.01
CA GLU A 344 12.50 21.27 -24.13
C GLU A 344 12.60 19.82 -24.66
N GLU A 345 13.81 19.26 -24.69
CA GLU A 345 14.04 17.84 -25.03
C GLU A 345 13.50 16.92 -23.93
N MET A 346 13.69 17.27 -22.65
CA MET A 346 13.17 16.53 -21.50
C MET A 346 11.63 16.48 -21.53
N VAL A 347 10.96 17.60 -21.85
CA VAL A 347 9.52 17.61 -22.13
C VAL A 347 9.19 16.69 -23.30
N THR A 348 9.92 16.78 -24.42
CA THR A 348 9.65 15.98 -25.62
C THR A 348 9.79 14.47 -25.36
N ARG A 349 10.77 14.06 -24.54
CA ARG A 349 10.97 12.66 -24.14
C ARG A 349 9.87 12.15 -23.21
N PHE A 350 9.43 12.96 -22.25
CA PHE A 350 8.24 12.65 -21.44
C PHE A 350 6.99 12.49 -22.32
N GLU A 351 6.77 13.40 -23.28
CA GLU A 351 5.62 13.34 -24.18
C GLU A 351 5.64 12.13 -25.11
N ARG A 352 6.84 11.71 -25.55
CA ARG A 352 7.03 10.45 -26.29
C ARG A 352 6.70 9.25 -25.41
N GLU A 353 7.29 9.14 -24.23
CA GLU A 353 7.06 8.04 -23.29
C GLU A 353 5.57 7.92 -22.91
N ARG A 354 4.93 9.06 -22.62
CA ARG A 354 3.49 9.17 -22.40
C ARG A 354 2.66 8.61 -23.57
N THR A 355 3.05 8.93 -24.80
CA THR A 355 2.36 8.48 -26.02
C THR A 355 2.62 6.99 -26.30
N GLU A 356 3.84 6.51 -26.12
CA GLU A 356 4.22 5.10 -26.28
C GLU A 356 3.64 4.19 -25.19
N SER A 357 3.34 4.76 -24.02
CA SER A 357 2.59 4.09 -22.96
C SER A 357 1.14 3.76 -23.37
N ILE A 358 0.60 4.35 -24.46
CA ILE A 358 -0.69 3.99 -25.09
C ILE A 358 -0.56 2.65 -25.82
N LEU A 359 -0.28 1.59 -25.06
CA LEU A 359 -0.36 0.20 -25.50
C LEU A 359 -1.83 -0.21 -25.57
N GLU A 360 -2.24 -0.67 -26.76
CA GLU A 360 -3.56 -1.24 -27.07
C GLU A 360 -4.05 -2.16 -25.94
N PRO A 361 -5.16 -1.84 -25.26
CA PRO A 361 -5.80 -2.77 -24.33
C PRO A 361 -6.21 -4.04 -25.08
N ALA A 362 -5.98 -5.20 -24.48
CA ALA A 362 -6.65 -6.42 -24.95
C ALA A 362 -8.17 -6.20 -24.99
N GLU A 363 -8.83 -6.69 -26.05
CA GLU A 363 -10.24 -6.43 -26.33
C GLU A 363 -11.12 -6.58 -25.08
N VAL A 364 -11.91 -5.53 -24.79
CA VAL A 364 -12.74 -5.49 -23.58
C VAL A 364 -13.96 -6.39 -23.77
N VAL A 365 -13.79 -7.68 -23.51
CA VAL A 365 -14.91 -8.59 -23.22
C VAL A 365 -15.58 -8.08 -21.95
N ARG A 366 -16.74 -7.46 -22.11
CA ARG A 366 -17.53 -6.88 -21.01
C ARG A 366 -18.16 -7.98 -20.17
N ALA A 367 -17.41 -8.51 -19.20
CA ALA A 367 -17.99 -9.32 -18.15
C ALA A 367 -18.91 -8.46 -17.28
N ALA A 368 -20.10 -8.96 -16.97
CA ALA A 368 -20.98 -8.31 -16.00
C ALA A 368 -20.34 -8.40 -14.60
N LEU A 369 -20.28 -7.28 -13.88
CA LEU A 369 -19.79 -7.25 -12.51
C LEU A 369 -20.65 -8.16 -11.61
N PRO A 370 -20.05 -9.03 -10.77
CA PRO A 370 -20.78 -9.76 -9.75
C PRO A 370 -21.59 -8.82 -8.85
N ASP A 371 -22.81 -9.22 -8.48
CA ASP A 371 -23.71 -8.43 -7.63
C ASP A 371 -23.11 -8.10 -6.24
N SER A 372 -22.21 -8.95 -5.76
CA SER A 372 -21.41 -8.73 -4.54
C SER A 372 -20.42 -7.57 -4.64
N ILE A 373 -20.17 -7.03 -5.83
CA ILE A 373 -19.25 -5.91 -6.09
C ILE A 373 -20.03 -4.71 -6.65
N SER A 374 -20.87 -4.93 -7.68
CA SER A 374 -21.57 -3.86 -8.40
C SER A 374 -22.43 -2.98 -7.48
N ARG A 375 -23.05 -3.57 -6.45
CA ARG A 375 -23.85 -2.84 -5.44
C ARG A 375 -23.11 -1.71 -4.71
N PHE A 376 -21.77 -1.73 -4.69
CA PHE A 376 -20.93 -0.71 -4.04
C PHE A 376 -20.39 0.34 -5.00
N VAL A 377 -20.69 0.23 -6.30
CA VAL A 377 -20.08 1.03 -7.38
C VAL A 377 -21.12 1.85 -8.12
N GLN A 378 -20.99 3.18 -8.06
CA GLN A 378 -21.65 4.08 -9.00
C GLN A 378 -20.74 4.35 -10.20
N ASP A 379 -21.30 4.47 -11.41
CA ASP A 379 -20.58 4.63 -12.68
C ASP A 379 -19.48 3.55 -12.87
N PRO A 380 -19.85 2.27 -13.05
CA PRO A 380 -18.89 1.17 -13.22
C PRO A 380 -18.03 1.35 -14.48
N ASP A 381 -18.59 1.96 -15.54
CA ASP A 381 -17.87 2.26 -16.80
C ASP A 381 -16.84 3.40 -16.67
N PHE A 382 -16.79 4.12 -15.54
CA PHE A 382 -15.73 5.10 -15.26
C PHE A 382 -14.41 4.37 -14.97
N ILE A 383 -13.72 3.92 -16.00
CA ILE A 383 -12.41 3.25 -15.87
C ILE A 383 -11.25 4.22 -16.14
N TYR A 384 -10.02 3.75 -15.94
CA TYR A 384 -8.84 4.50 -16.37
C TYR A 384 -8.92 4.73 -17.89
N GLN A 385 -8.53 5.92 -18.31
CA GLN A 385 -8.31 6.29 -19.71
C GLN A 385 -6.93 6.91 -19.78
N ASP A 386 -6.20 6.67 -20.87
CA ASP A 386 -4.83 7.18 -20.97
C ASP A 386 -4.75 8.69 -20.81
N PHE A 387 -3.72 9.14 -20.10
CA PHE A 387 -3.40 10.54 -19.85
C PHE A 387 -2.88 11.21 -21.15
N SER A 388 -3.73 11.25 -22.17
CA SER A 388 -3.41 11.67 -23.54
C SER A 388 -3.34 13.21 -23.67
N PRO A 389 -2.40 13.76 -24.46
CA PRO A 389 -2.45 15.17 -24.88
C PRO A 389 -3.66 15.48 -25.78
N ARG A 390 -4.28 14.46 -26.38
CA ARG A 390 -5.33 14.59 -27.40
C ARG A 390 -6.58 13.85 -26.94
N GLY A 391 -7.62 14.59 -26.61
CA GLY A 391 -8.90 14.06 -26.13
C GLY A 391 -9.83 15.18 -25.64
N GLU A 392 -11.08 14.83 -25.35
CA GLU A 392 -12.13 15.76 -24.88
C GLU A 392 -11.84 16.32 -23.47
N GLN A 393 -10.93 15.68 -22.74
CA GLN A 393 -10.29 16.18 -21.54
C GLN A 393 -8.78 16.04 -21.75
N SER A 394 -8.07 17.12 -22.06
CA SER A 394 -6.60 17.18 -22.15
C SER A 394 -6.04 17.79 -20.86
N PRO A 395 -5.95 17.03 -19.76
CA PRO A 395 -5.45 17.55 -18.49
C PRO A 395 -4.00 18.04 -18.62
N PRO A 396 -3.62 19.15 -17.95
CA PRO A 396 -2.25 19.61 -17.93
C PRO A 396 -1.37 18.62 -17.14
N THR A 397 -0.24 18.22 -17.74
CA THR A 397 0.82 17.47 -17.08
C THR A 397 1.19 18.15 -15.76
N MET A 398 1.22 17.38 -14.67
CA MET A 398 1.69 17.90 -13.37
C MET A 398 3.20 17.79 -13.32
N ARG A 399 3.90 18.92 -13.21
CA ARG A 399 5.33 18.91 -12.89
C ARG A 399 5.49 18.59 -11.42
N ALA A 400 6.41 17.68 -11.07
CA ALA A 400 6.70 17.33 -9.69
C ALA A 400 7.16 18.56 -8.89
N GLN A 401 7.86 19.49 -9.55
CA GLN A 401 8.31 20.77 -9.02
C GLN A 401 7.15 21.71 -8.64
N ASP A 402 5.97 21.59 -9.28
CA ASP A 402 4.81 22.42 -8.97
C ASP A 402 4.04 21.90 -7.73
N TYR A 403 4.13 20.59 -7.44
CA TYR A 403 3.52 19.94 -6.26
C TYR A 403 4.15 18.57 -5.95
N SER A 404 5.25 18.58 -5.21
CA SER A 404 5.99 17.38 -4.75
C SER A 404 5.42 16.80 -3.44
N TRP A 405 5.76 15.56 -3.12
CA TRP A 405 5.49 14.99 -1.79
C TRP A 405 6.31 15.71 -0.72
N GLU A 406 7.62 15.88 -0.96
CA GLU A 406 8.59 16.40 0.00
C GLU A 406 8.30 17.84 0.43
N ASP A 407 8.05 18.75 -0.52
CA ASP A 407 7.83 20.17 -0.20
C ASP A 407 6.38 20.46 0.22
N HIS A 408 5.40 19.80 -0.41
CA HIS A 408 3.98 20.16 -0.30
C HIS A 408 3.10 19.07 0.33
N GLY A 409 3.10 17.86 -0.24
CA GLY A 409 2.18 16.78 0.12
C GLY A 409 2.31 16.38 1.59
N PHE A 410 3.54 16.09 2.03
CA PHE A 410 3.88 15.76 3.41
C PHE A 410 3.49 16.90 4.37
N SER A 411 3.81 18.15 4.03
CA SER A 411 3.51 19.33 4.86
C SER A 411 2.00 19.54 5.07
N LEU A 412 1.18 19.37 4.03
CA LEU A 412 -0.29 19.40 4.15
C LEU A 412 -0.80 18.23 4.98
N MET A 413 -0.33 17.02 4.67
CA MET A 413 -0.75 15.79 5.33
C MET A 413 -0.42 15.82 6.83
N ASN A 414 0.81 16.23 7.20
CA ASN A 414 1.27 16.28 8.57
C ASN A 414 0.49 17.29 9.43
N ARG A 415 -0.02 18.37 8.82
CA ARG A 415 -0.86 19.37 9.47
C ARG A 415 -2.29 18.88 9.76
N LEU A 416 -2.81 17.92 9.00
CA LEU A 416 -4.22 17.50 9.06
C LEU A 416 -4.43 16.05 9.53
N TYR A 417 -3.41 15.19 9.40
CA TYR A 417 -3.37 13.81 9.88
C TYR A 417 -1.92 13.37 10.12
N GLY A 418 -1.29 14.00 11.13
CA GLY A 418 0.15 13.93 11.46
C GLY A 418 0.80 12.55 11.42
N GLU A 419 0.32 11.62 12.24
CA GLU A 419 0.88 10.26 12.35
C GLU A 419 0.89 9.53 11.01
N MET A 420 -0.19 9.63 10.23
CA MET A 420 -0.29 9.00 8.92
C MET A 420 0.65 9.62 7.89
N ALA A 421 0.98 10.92 8.01
CA ALA A 421 1.99 11.54 7.16
C ALA A 421 3.37 10.90 7.35
N GLN A 422 3.77 10.65 8.61
CA GLN A 422 5.05 10.01 8.94
C GLN A 422 5.11 8.56 8.44
N LEU A 423 4.02 7.80 8.62
CA LEU A 423 3.94 6.40 8.18
C LEU A 423 3.95 6.25 6.65
N LEU A 424 3.26 7.13 5.93
CA LEU A 424 3.30 7.16 4.47
C LEU A 424 4.69 7.57 3.95
N ASP A 425 5.32 8.56 4.57
CA ASP A 425 6.67 9.00 4.22
C ASP A 425 7.73 7.90 4.44
N GLU A 426 7.68 7.22 5.59
CA GLU A 426 8.50 6.03 5.86
C GLU A 426 8.27 4.95 4.79
N LYS A 427 7.02 4.67 4.43
CA LYS A 427 6.68 3.63 3.45
C LYS A 427 7.19 3.95 2.04
N PHE A 428 7.09 5.20 1.60
CA PHE A 428 7.66 5.66 0.34
C PHE A 428 9.20 5.59 0.36
N GLN A 429 9.85 6.03 1.44
CA GLN A 429 11.30 5.97 1.56
C GLN A 429 11.81 4.52 1.57
N VAL A 430 11.17 3.63 2.34
CA VAL A 430 11.55 2.21 2.44
C VAL A 430 11.47 1.52 1.08
N VAL A 431 10.38 1.68 0.31
CA VAL A 431 10.28 1.03 -1.01
C VAL A 431 11.27 1.63 -2.04
N CYS A 432 11.48 2.95 -2.02
CA CYS A 432 12.40 3.62 -2.93
C CYS A 432 13.87 3.33 -2.59
N ALA A 433 14.18 2.99 -1.33
CA ALA A 433 15.50 2.54 -0.90
C ALA A 433 15.70 1.02 -1.02
N LEU A 434 14.62 0.23 -1.08
CA LEU A 434 14.68 -1.24 -1.05
C LEU A 434 15.55 -1.78 -2.20
N THR A 435 16.61 -2.48 -1.83
CA THR A 435 17.48 -3.23 -2.75
C THR A 435 18.21 -4.31 -1.98
N TYR A 436 18.49 -5.42 -2.65
CA TYR A 436 19.35 -6.50 -2.16
C TYR A 436 20.72 -6.49 -2.86
N HIS A 437 20.95 -5.49 -3.73
CA HIS A 437 22.07 -5.43 -4.67
C HIS A 437 22.17 -6.69 -5.57
N THR A 438 21.02 -7.25 -5.94
CA THR A 438 20.89 -8.40 -6.83
C THR A 438 20.12 -8.04 -8.10
N MET A 439 20.32 -8.83 -9.15
CA MET A 439 19.51 -8.83 -10.36
C MET A 439 19.48 -10.25 -10.93
N ALA A 440 18.35 -10.93 -10.82
CA ALA A 440 18.22 -12.35 -11.12
C ALA A 440 19.32 -13.17 -10.40
N MET A 441 20.20 -13.83 -11.16
CA MET A 441 21.33 -14.61 -10.64
C MET A 441 22.59 -13.78 -10.29
N HIS A 442 22.62 -12.47 -10.58
CA HIS A 442 23.77 -11.60 -10.33
C HIS A 442 23.70 -10.93 -8.96
N THR A 443 24.86 -10.75 -8.33
CA THR A 443 25.04 -10.03 -7.05
C THR A 443 25.93 -8.80 -7.25
N HIS A 444 25.93 -7.90 -6.25
CA HIS A 444 26.65 -6.62 -6.27
C HIS A 444 26.24 -5.65 -7.40
N VAL A 445 24.97 -5.71 -7.83
CA VAL A 445 24.40 -4.83 -8.86
C VAL A 445 23.71 -3.64 -8.20
N ASP A 446 24.01 -2.40 -8.62
CA ASP A 446 23.17 -1.26 -8.22
C ASP A 446 21.94 -1.15 -9.11
N THR A 447 20.77 -1.40 -8.51
CA THR A 447 19.47 -1.35 -9.17
C THR A 447 18.76 0.00 -9.05
N SER A 448 19.42 1.03 -8.48
CA SER A 448 18.87 2.38 -8.28
C SER A 448 18.19 2.95 -9.53
N THR A 449 18.89 2.96 -10.66
CA THR A 449 18.41 3.49 -11.94
C THR A 449 17.18 2.73 -12.46
N LEU A 450 17.19 1.40 -12.39
CA LEU A 450 16.05 0.57 -12.84
C LEU A 450 14.81 0.80 -11.97
N ARG A 451 14.97 0.93 -10.66
CA ARG A 451 13.87 1.20 -9.72
C ARG A 451 13.34 2.63 -9.88
N LYS A 452 14.21 3.62 -10.13
CA LYS A 452 13.83 5.01 -10.48
C LYS A 452 13.07 5.06 -11.81
N ALA A 453 13.51 4.34 -12.83
CA ALA A 453 12.82 4.24 -14.13
C ALA A 453 11.42 3.64 -14.00
N LEU A 454 11.27 2.57 -13.21
CA LEU A 454 9.96 1.97 -12.92
C LEU A 454 9.03 2.96 -12.21
N TRP A 455 9.49 3.59 -11.12
CA TRP A 455 8.72 4.60 -10.37
C TRP A 455 8.28 5.76 -11.27
N ASN A 456 9.20 6.30 -12.07
CA ASN A 456 8.93 7.43 -12.95
C ASN A 456 8.04 7.06 -14.14
N TYR A 457 8.10 5.83 -14.64
CA TYR A 457 7.13 5.31 -15.62
C TYR A 457 5.70 5.27 -15.04
N ILE A 458 5.53 4.80 -13.81
CA ILE A 458 4.22 4.77 -13.14
C ILE A 458 3.70 6.21 -12.91
N HIS A 459 4.56 7.13 -12.49
CA HIS A 459 4.21 8.55 -12.40
C HIS A 459 3.84 9.15 -13.78
N CYS A 460 4.51 8.75 -14.86
CA CYS A 460 4.19 9.16 -16.24
C CYS A 460 2.81 8.69 -16.70
N ILE A 461 2.42 7.44 -16.40
CA ILE A 461 1.07 6.90 -16.64
C ILE A 461 0.00 7.81 -16.01
N TYR A 462 0.26 8.32 -14.79
CA TYR A 462 -0.64 9.25 -14.09
C TYR A 462 -0.43 10.74 -14.43
N GLY A 463 0.39 11.07 -15.43
CA GLY A 463 0.59 12.44 -15.90
C GLY A 463 1.51 13.31 -15.05
N ILE A 464 2.34 12.69 -14.22
CA ILE A 464 3.32 13.37 -13.36
C ILE A 464 4.70 13.32 -14.04
N ARG A 465 5.29 14.49 -14.28
CA ARG A 465 6.61 14.66 -14.89
C ARG A 465 7.62 15.17 -13.87
N HIS A 466 8.75 14.51 -13.75
CA HIS A 466 9.92 15.02 -13.04
C HIS A 466 10.85 15.72 -14.05
N ASP A 467 11.00 17.04 -13.96
CA ASP A 467 11.80 17.81 -14.94
C ASP A 467 13.31 17.48 -14.91
N ASP A 468 13.81 16.87 -13.83
CA ASP A 468 15.20 16.42 -13.64
C ASP A 468 15.45 14.96 -14.07
N TYR A 469 14.48 14.33 -14.75
CA TYR A 469 14.57 12.92 -15.12
C TYR A 469 14.48 12.67 -16.63
N ASP A 470 15.46 11.96 -17.20
CA ASP A 470 15.43 11.58 -18.59
C ASP A 470 14.47 10.39 -18.81
N TYR A 471 13.26 10.70 -19.28
CA TYR A 471 12.28 9.67 -19.67
C TYR A 471 12.74 8.80 -20.85
N GLY A 472 13.86 9.13 -21.52
CA GLY A 472 14.56 8.22 -22.43
C GLY A 472 15.07 6.95 -21.74
N GLU A 473 15.49 7.03 -20.47
CA GLU A 473 15.92 5.87 -19.67
C GLU A 473 14.82 4.80 -19.57
N VAL A 474 13.55 5.19 -19.47
CA VAL A 474 12.41 4.27 -19.34
C VAL A 474 12.37 3.27 -20.50
N ASN A 475 12.57 3.75 -21.73
CA ASN A 475 12.61 2.90 -22.93
C ASN A 475 13.93 2.14 -23.10
N GLN A 476 15.01 2.58 -22.45
CA GLN A 476 16.26 1.83 -22.43
C GLN A 476 16.16 0.63 -21.47
N LEU A 477 15.59 0.84 -20.28
CA LEU A 477 15.64 -0.07 -19.14
C LEU A 477 14.40 -0.96 -18.95
N LEU A 478 13.19 -0.48 -19.28
CA LEU A 478 11.96 -1.24 -19.09
C LEU A 478 11.53 -1.94 -20.38
N GLU A 479 11.61 -3.28 -20.39
CA GLU A 479 11.11 -4.08 -21.51
C GLU A 479 9.60 -3.92 -21.73
N ARG A 480 9.14 -4.12 -22.98
CA ARG A 480 7.73 -3.91 -23.35
C ARG A 480 6.76 -4.77 -22.54
N SER A 481 7.12 -6.02 -22.25
CA SER A 481 6.34 -6.96 -21.42
C SER A 481 6.15 -6.45 -19.99
N LEU A 482 7.20 -5.89 -19.38
CA LEU A 482 7.13 -5.22 -18.08
C LEU A 482 6.24 -3.97 -18.15
N LYS A 483 6.42 -3.10 -19.16
CA LYS A 483 5.57 -1.90 -19.33
C LYS A 483 4.08 -2.27 -19.46
N VAL A 484 3.75 -3.30 -20.24
CA VAL A 484 2.38 -3.85 -20.37
C VAL A 484 1.85 -4.36 -19.02
N PHE A 485 2.62 -5.16 -18.28
CA PHE A 485 2.23 -5.68 -16.97
C PHE A 485 1.99 -4.54 -15.97
N VAL A 486 2.96 -3.63 -15.83
CA VAL A 486 2.92 -2.49 -14.90
C VAL A 486 1.74 -1.57 -15.21
N LYS A 487 1.51 -1.21 -16.48
CA LYS A 487 0.35 -0.40 -16.86
C LYS A 487 -0.97 -1.12 -16.58
N THR A 488 -1.06 -2.42 -16.88
CA THR A 488 -2.27 -3.21 -16.60
C THR A 488 -2.55 -3.24 -15.10
N ALA A 489 -1.58 -3.62 -14.28
CA ALA A 489 -1.73 -3.68 -12.82
C ALA A 489 -1.93 -2.29 -12.18
N ALA A 490 -1.42 -1.21 -12.78
CA ALA A 490 -1.70 0.16 -12.33
C ALA A 490 -3.13 0.62 -12.62
N CYS A 491 -3.66 0.31 -13.81
CA CYS A 491 -4.82 1.02 -14.39
C CYS A 491 -6.09 0.17 -14.45
N HIS A 492 -5.90 -1.13 -14.72
CA HIS A 492 -6.93 -2.16 -14.88
C HIS A 492 -6.48 -3.44 -14.18
N PRO A 493 -6.18 -3.39 -12.86
CA PRO A 493 -5.60 -4.53 -12.14
C PRO A 493 -6.43 -5.82 -12.29
N GLU A 494 -7.75 -5.70 -12.39
CA GLU A 494 -8.69 -6.81 -12.66
C GLU A 494 -8.44 -7.57 -13.97
N LYS A 495 -7.61 -7.03 -14.88
CA LYS A 495 -7.19 -7.66 -16.15
C LYS A 495 -5.79 -8.30 -16.07
N THR A 496 -5.13 -8.26 -14.92
CA THR A 496 -3.82 -8.89 -14.73
C THR A 496 -3.95 -10.41 -14.84
N THR A 497 -3.06 -11.05 -15.59
CA THR A 497 -3.10 -12.50 -15.81
C THR A 497 -1.75 -13.15 -15.54
N LEU A 498 -1.77 -14.45 -15.20
CA LEU A 498 -0.57 -15.28 -15.10
C LEU A 498 0.30 -15.18 -16.36
N ARG A 499 -0.33 -15.15 -17.55
CA ARG A 499 0.40 -14.99 -18.82
C ARG A 499 1.19 -13.69 -18.88
N MET A 500 0.63 -12.57 -18.42
CA MET A 500 1.37 -11.30 -18.34
C MET A 500 2.51 -11.42 -17.33
N TYR A 501 2.23 -11.91 -16.12
CA TYR A 501 3.20 -12.08 -15.04
C TYR A 501 4.41 -12.97 -15.42
N SER A 502 4.16 -14.08 -16.11
CA SER A 502 5.21 -14.98 -16.61
C SER A 502 5.91 -14.48 -17.88
N SER A 503 5.32 -13.52 -18.61
CA SER A 503 5.90 -13.06 -19.88
C SER A 503 7.10 -12.12 -19.71
N PHE A 504 7.09 -11.30 -18.65
CA PHE A 504 8.14 -10.33 -18.37
C PHE A 504 9.24 -10.93 -17.47
N TRP A 505 10.48 -10.44 -17.58
CA TRP A 505 11.60 -10.80 -16.71
C TRP A 505 11.68 -12.30 -16.38
N ARG A 506 11.86 -13.14 -17.40
CA ARG A 506 11.69 -14.61 -17.29
C ARG A 506 12.73 -15.31 -16.41
N GLN A 507 13.92 -14.71 -16.24
CA GLN A 507 15.01 -15.24 -15.40
C GLN A 507 15.08 -14.60 -14.01
N PHE A 508 14.24 -13.61 -13.72
CA PHE A 508 14.20 -12.95 -12.42
C PHE A 508 13.40 -13.79 -11.41
N LEU A 509 13.75 -13.66 -10.14
CA LEU A 509 13.10 -14.34 -9.03
C LEU A 509 11.67 -13.86 -8.83
N HIS A 510 10.84 -14.66 -8.18
CA HIS A 510 9.45 -14.28 -7.91
C HIS A 510 9.38 -13.11 -6.92
N SER A 511 10.27 -13.06 -5.94
CA SER A 511 10.51 -11.91 -5.06
C SER A 511 10.86 -10.64 -5.83
N GLU A 512 11.70 -10.69 -6.86
CA GLU A 512 11.98 -9.49 -7.68
C GLU A 512 10.72 -8.98 -8.41
N LYS A 513 9.82 -9.89 -8.81
CA LYS A 513 8.50 -9.52 -9.37
C LYS A 513 7.54 -9.01 -8.30
N VAL A 514 7.63 -9.47 -7.05
CA VAL A 514 6.86 -8.89 -5.93
C VAL A 514 7.39 -7.48 -5.61
N HIS A 515 8.70 -7.26 -5.64
CA HIS A 515 9.32 -5.94 -5.49
C HIS A 515 8.84 -4.93 -6.56
N VAL A 516 8.70 -5.35 -7.82
CA VAL A 516 8.03 -4.55 -8.86
C VAL A 516 6.60 -4.16 -8.46
N ASN A 517 5.83 -5.09 -7.88
CA ASN A 517 4.47 -4.82 -7.41
C ASN A 517 4.43 -3.90 -6.16
N LEU A 518 5.47 -3.90 -5.30
CA LEU A 518 5.61 -2.93 -4.21
C LEU A 518 5.86 -1.52 -4.76
N LEU A 519 6.83 -1.35 -5.66
CA LEU A 519 7.10 -0.06 -6.32
C LEU A 519 5.86 0.45 -7.08
N LEU A 520 5.14 -0.44 -7.76
CA LEU A 520 3.85 -0.16 -8.41
C LEU A 520 2.79 0.37 -7.45
N MET A 521 2.55 -0.35 -6.35
CA MET A 521 1.56 0.00 -5.34
C MET A 521 1.86 1.39 -4.75
N GLU A 522 3.12 1.64 -4.39
CA GLU A 522 3.52 2.89 -3.72
C GLU A 522 3.56 4.10 -4.65
N ALA A 523 4.09 3.97 -5.87
CA ALA A 523 4.07 5.05 -6.85
C ALA A 523 2.64 5.43 -7.25
N ARG A 524 1.74 4.42 -7.39
CA ARG A 524 0.32 4.65 -7.64
C ARG A 524 -0.35 5.39 -6.47
N LEU A 525 -0.08 4.98 -5.24
CA LEU A 525 -0.59 5.62 -4.04
C LEU A 525 -0.13 7.08 -3.96
N GLN A 526 1.17 7.33 -4.15
CA GLN A 526 1.72 8.69 -4.11
C GLN A 526 1.09 9.58 -5.18
N ALA A 527 0.97 9.10 -6.43
CA ALA A 527 0.35 9.85 -7.51
C ALA A 527 -1.11 10.25 -7.19
N ALA A 528 -1.93 9.32 -6.70
CA ALA A 528 -3.32 9.60 -6.31
C ALA A 528 -3.41 10.62 -5.16
N LEU A 529 -2.56 10.46 -4.13
CA LEU A 529 -2.49 11.40 -3.01
C LEU A 529 -2.05 12.79 -3.45
N LEU A 530 -1.02 12.93 -4.30
CA LEU A 530 -0.53 14.24 -4.76
C LEU A 530 -1.62 15.05 -5.46
N TYR A 531 -2.42 14.44 -6.35
CA TYR A 531 -3.52 15.14 -7.01
C TYR A 531 -4.61 15.61 -6.03
N ALA A 532 -5.01 14.75 -5.08
CA ALA A 532 -6.02 15.10 -4.08
C ALA A 532 -5.51 16.16 -3.09
N LEU A 533 -4.26 16.04 -2.62
CA LEU A 533 -3.61 17.00 -1.72
C LEU A 533 -3.40 18.36 -2.42
N ARG A 534 -3.06 18.37 -3.70
CA ARG A 534 -3.00 19.59 -4.53
C ARG A 534 -4.37 20.28 -4.64
N ALA A 535 -5.44 19.51 -4.85
CA ALA A 535 -6.80 20.05 -4.89
C ALA A 535 -7.25 20.59 -3.52
N ILE A 536 -6.93 19.90 -2.43
CA ILE A 536 -7.18 20.37 -1.06
C ILE A 536 -6.39 21.65 -0.78
N THR A 537 -5.11 21.72 -1.19
CA THR A 537 -4.27 22.92 -1.04
C THR A 537 -4.93 24.12 -1.71
N ARG A 538 -5.36 23.97 -2.98
CA ARG A 538 -6.05 25.02 -3.74
C ARG A 538 -7.39 25.45 -3.11
N TYR A 539 -8.12 24.54 -2.49
CA TYR A 539 -9.33 24.88 -1.74
C TYR A 539 -9.04 25.66 -0.42
N MET A 540 -7.86 25.46 0.18
CA MET A 540 -7.47 26.12 1.43
C MET A 540 -6.84 27.51 1.25
N THR A 541 -6.49 27.90 0.02
CA THR A 541 -5.80 29.16 -0.33
C THR A 541 -6.70 30.11 -1.09
#